data_AF-A0A7C3U748-F1
#
_entry.id   AF-A0A7C3U748-F1
#
_cell.length_a   1.000
_cell.length_b   1.000
_cell.length_c   1.000
_cell.angle_alpha   90.00
_cell.angle_beta   90.00
_cell.angle_gamma   90.00
#
_symmetry.space_group_name_H-M   'P 1'
#
loop_
_entity.id
_entity.type
_entity.pdbx_description
1 polymer ?
#
loop_
_entity_poly.entity_id
_entity_poly.type
_entity_poly.pdbx_seq_one_letter_code
_entity_poly.pdbx_strand_id
1 'polypeptide(L)'
;MTEAVQQFPRYERSQKAGTGPYQLPDTQLMRDHVTLTLYGLNNQQARQWLNGLIIYTLATETFGFMTAPAIQDDKRAQSEIAALAMKKSITFDASYFQGTADAITRQLILSASVSFQTDAIS
;
A
#
# COMPACT_ATOMS: atom_id res chain seq x y z
N MET A 1 21.80 -40.72 -13.35
CA MET A 1 21.83 -39.99 -12.06
C MET A 1 22.32 -38.59 -12.36
N THR A 2 21.43 -37.60 -12.29
CA THR A 2 21.74 -36.22 -12.64
C THR A 2 21.96 -35.46 -11.34
N GLU A 3 23.21 -35.24 -10.96
CA GLU A 3 23.54 -34.37 -9.83
C GLU A 3 23.59 -32.91 -10.31
N ALA A 4 22.93 -32.01 -9.59
CA ALA A 4 22.94 -30.59 -9.89
C ALA A 4 24.28 -29.97 -9.49
N VAL A 5 25.00 -29.41 -10.48
CA VAL A 5 26.38 -28.86 -10.36
C VAL A 5 26.40 -27.43 -9.76
N GLN A 6 25.41 -27.01 -8.99
CA GLN A 6 25.51 -25.69 -8.35
C GLN A 6 24.85 -25.65 -6.97
N GLN A 7 25.70 -25.76 -5.96
CA GLN A 7 25.34 -25.47 -4.58
C GLN A 7 25.20 -23.95 -4.43
N PHE A 8 23.98 -23.49 -4.10
CA PHE A 8 23.75 -22.09 -3.75
C PHE A 8 24.59 -21.71 -2.52
N PRO A 9 25.18 -20.51 -2.47
CA PRO A 9 26.00 -20.10 -1.33
C PRO A 9 25.14 -20.11 -0.06
N ARG A 10 25.47 -21.02 0.85
CA ARG A 10 24.93 -21.03 2.21
C ARG A 10 25.65 -19.94 2.98
N TYR A 11 24.92 -18.90 3.38
CA TYR A 11 25.43 -17.95 4.36
C TYR A 11 25.62 -18.69 5.69
N GLU A 12 26.87 -19.02 6.01
CA GLU A 12 27.19 -19.54 7.34
C GLU A 12 27.05 -18.40 8.35
N ARG A 13 26.01 -18.51 9.18
CA ARG A 13 25.84 -17.62 10.33
C ARG A 13 26.98 -17.89 11.31
N SER A 14 28.03 -17.07 11.27
CA SER A 14 29.06 -17.04 12.30
C SER A 14 28.43 -16.56 13.61
N GLN A 15 27.90 -17.49 14.38
CA GLN A 15 27.42 -17.23 15.73
C GLN A 15 28.64 -17.14 16.65
N LYS A 16 29.12 -15.93 16.90
CA LYS A 16 30.02 -15.68 18.04
C LYS A 16 29.22 -16.04 19.31
N ALA A 17 29.55 -17.15 19.94
CA ALA A 17 28.93 -17.60 21.18
C ALA A 17 29.09 -16.50 22.24
N GLY A 18 27.99 -15.84 22.63
CA GLY A 18 27.99 -14.85 23.72
C GLY A 18 27.29 -13.52 23.45
N THR A 19 26.65 -13.32 22.30
CA THR A 19 25.79 -12.14 22.08
C THR A 19 24.49 -12.64 21.47
N GLY A 20 23.36 -12.36 22.12
CA GLY A 20 22.03 -12.74 21.63
C GLY A 20 21.83 -12.34 20.16
N PRO A 21 20.87 -12.95 19.45
CA PRO A 21 20.71 -12.72 18.01
C PRO A 21 20.72 -11.22 17.72
N TYR A 22 21.72 -10.75 16.98
CA TYR A 22 21.79 -9.38 16.50
C TYR A 22 20.42 -9.06 15.88
N GLN A 23 19.66 -8.16 16.50
CA GLN A 23 18.44 -7.58 15.92
C GLN A 23 18.90 -6.65 14.80
N LEU A 24 19.26 -7.25 13.67
CA LEU A 24 19.30 -6.51 12.42
C LEU A 24 17.84 -6.11 12.15
N PRO A 25 17.54 -4.82 11.93
CA PRO A 25 16.20 -4.45 11.47
C PRO A 25 15.98 -5.15 10.13
N ASP A 26 15.03 -6.08 10.09
CA ASP A 26 14.60 -6.73 8.85
C ASP A 26 13.95 -5.66 7.96
N THR A 27 14.73 -5.07 7.06
CA THR A 27 14.24 -4.16 6.02
C THR A 27 14.00 -4.95 4.74
N GLN A 28 12.93 -5.74 4.74
CA GLN A 28 12.56 -6.50 3.55
C GLN A 28 11.71 -5.65 2.59
N LEU A 29 11.95 -5.81 1.29
CA LEU A 29 11.06 -5.29 0.25
C LEU A 29 9.80 -6.17 0.23
N MET A 30 8.66 -5.55 0.46
CA MET A 30 7.36 -6.20 0.48
C MET A 30 6.59 -5.89 -0.82
N ARG A 31 5.62 -6.74 -1.15
CA ARG A 31 4.70 -6.56 -2.27
C ARG A 31 3.29 -6.88 -1.81
N ASP A 32 2.38 -5.94 -2.02
CA ASP A 32 0.96 -6.11 -1.74
C ASP A 32 0.11 -5.88 -2.98
N HIS A 33 -0.98 -6.64 -3.06
CA HIS A 33 -2.02 -6.46 -4.06
C HIS A 33 -3.10 -5.52 -3.52
N VAL A 34 -3.26 -4.34 -4.12
CA VAL A 34 -4.14 -3.29 -3.62
C VAL A 34 -5.28 -3.04 -4.61
N THR A 35 -6.51 -3.00 -4.09
CA THR A 35 -7.70 -2.59 -4.83
C THR A 35 -8.29 -1.34 -4.18
N LEU A 36 -8.24 -0.22 -4.87
CA LEU A 36 -8.85 1.05 -4.45
C LEU A 36 -10.19 1.22 -5.13
N THR A 37 -11.20 1.60 -4.34
CA THR A 37 -12.53 1.93 -4.87
C THR A 37 -12.80 3.41 -4.67
N LEU A 38 -13.02 4.11 -5.78
CA LEU A 38 -13.35 5.53 -5.83
C LEU A 38 -14.86 5.68 -6.05
N TYR A 39 -15.52 6.49 -5.23
CA TYR A 39 -16.94 6.82 -5.36
C TYR A 39 -17.11 8.30 -5.70
N GLY A 40 -18.04 8.60 -6.62
CA GLY A 40 -18.43 9.97 -6.95
C GLY A 40 -17.49 10.72 -7.89
N LEU A 41 -16.39 10.10 -8.34
CA LEU A 41 -15.46 10.71 -9.29
C LEU A 41 -15.87 10.40 -10.73
N ASN A 42 -15.86 11.42 -11.59
CA ASN A 42 -16.00 11.23 -13.02
C ASN A 42 -14.71 10.61 -13.63
N ASN A 43 -14.75 10.18 -14.90
CA ASN A 43 -13.61 9.55 -15.57
C ASN A 43 -12.36 10.44 -15.61
N GLN A 44 -12.53 11.75 -15.84
CA GLN A 44 -11.42 12.69 -15.93
C GLN A 44 -10.76 12.91 -14.57
N GLN A 45 -11.56 13.11 -13.52
CA GLN A 45 -11.11 13.26 -12.14
C GLN A 45 -10.37 12.02 -11.65
N ALA A 46 -10.89 10.81 -11.95
CA ALA A 46 -10.22 9.57 -11.58
C ALA A 46 -8.85 9.42 -12.27
N ARG A 47 -8.74 9.81 -13.55
CA ARG A 47 -7.44 9.82 -14.26
C ARG A 47 -6.47 10.86 -13.68
N GLN A 48 -6.97 12.06 -13.34
CA GLN A 48 -6.15 13.09 -12.71
C GLN A 48 -5.65 12.66 -11.33
N TRP A 49 -6.52 12.03 -10.54
CA TRP A 49 -6.16 11.47 -9.23
C TRP A 49 -5.07 10.40 -9.37
N LEU A 50 -5.22 9.46 -10.30
CA LEU A 50 -4.21 8.43 -10.56
C LEU A 50 -2.88 9.03 -11.03
N ASN A 51 -2.92 10.05 -11.91
CA ASN A 51 -1.71 10.74 -12.35
C ASN A 51 -1.01 11.47 -11.18
N GLY A 52 -1.78 12.13 -10.31
CA GLY A 52 -1.26 12.74 -9.09
C GLY A 52 -0.60 11.71 -8.18
N LEU A 53 -1.18 10.52 -8.05
CA LEU A 53 -0.58 9.43 -7.28
C LEU A 53 0.74 8.94 -7.88
N ILE A 54 0.81 8.79 -9.20
CA ILE A 54 2.05 8.41 -9.90
C ILE A 54 3.14 9.47 -9.68
N ILE A 55 2.82 10.74 -9.85
CA ILE A 55 3.75 11.85 -9.60
C ILE A 55 4.21 11.84 -8.13
N TYR A 56 3.30 11.62 -7.19
CA TYR A 56 3.62 11.51 -5.77
C TYR A 56 4.61 10.37 -5.48
N THR A 57 4.40 9.18 -6.06
CA THR A 57 5.33 8.05 -5.90
C THR A 57 6.71 8.35 -6.46
N LEU A 58 6.79 9.01 -7.62
CA LEU A 58 8.07 9.41 -8.22
C LEU A 58 8.80 10.47 -7.40
N ALA A 59 8.06 11.37 -6.74
CA ALA A 59 8.65 12.44 -5.95
C ALA A 59 9.09 12.00 -4.54
N THR A 60 8.37 11.06 -3.93
CA THR A 60 8.62 10.68 -2.53
C THR A 60 9.35 9.36 -2.36
N GLU A 61 9.40 8.52 -3.39
CA GLU A 61 10.04 7.19 -3.38
C GLU A 61 9.56 6.27 -2.23
N THR A 62 8.43 6.61 -1.61
CA THR A 62 7.85 5.91 -0.45
C THR A 62 7.37 4.49 -0.81
N PHE A 63 6.76 4.37 -1.98
CA PHE A 63 6.28 3.12 -2.56
C PHE A 63 6.28 3.22 -4.09
N GLY A 64 6.33 2.07 -4.76
CA GLY A 64 6.36 1.96 -6.22
C GLY A 64 5.24 1.10 -6.78
N PHE A 65 4.84 1.37 -8.02
CA PHE A 65 3.92 0.54 -8.77
C PHE A 65 4.70 -0.55 -9.51
N MET A 66 4.32 -1.81 -9.31
CA MET A 66 4.91 -2.93 -10.04
C MET A 66 4.12 -3.33 -11.27
N THR A 67 2.82 -3.00 -11.30
CA THR A 67 1.92 -3.21 -12.42
C THR A 67 1.30 -1.89 -12.83
N ALA A 68 0.99 -1.75 -14.12
CA ALA A 68 0.35 -0.55 -14.62
C ALA A 68 -1.07 -0.44 -14.03
N PRO A 69 -1.38 0.57 -13.21
CA PRO A 69 -2.67 0.71 -12.57
C PRO A 69 -3.75 0.93 -13.63
N ALA A 70 -4.76 0.07 -13.64
CA ALA A 70 -5.89 0.16 -14.58
C ALA A 70 -7.15 0.65 -13.86
N ILE A 71 -7.76 1.72 -14.38
CA ILE A 71 -9.06 2.21 -13.91
C ILE A 71 -10.15 1.41 -14.60
N GLN A 72 -10.95 0.70 -13.81
CA GLN A 72 -12.14 -0.02 -14.26
C GLN A 72 -13.40 0.72 -13.79
N ASP A 73 -14.38 0.84 -14.68
CA ASP A 73 -15.67 1.44 -14.39
C ASP A 73 -16.63 0.35 -13.90
N ASP A 74 -16.96 0.39 -12.61
CA ASP A 74 -17.89 -0.56 -12.02
C ASP A 74 -19.32 -0.05 -12.25
N LYS A 75 -19.92 -0.47 -13.36
CA LYS A 75 -21.34 -0.18 -13.62
C LYS A 75 -22.21 -1.03 -12.70
N ARG A 76 -22.59 -0.49 -11.54
CA ARG A 76 -23.66 -1.06 -10.70
C ARG A 76 -24.89 -0.16 -10.78
N ALA A 77 -25.92 -0.63 -11.49
CA ALA A 77 -27.24 -0.01 -11.42
C ALA A 77 -27.85 -0.37 -10.06
N GLN A 78 -27.94 0.59 -9.15
CA GLN A 78 -28.88 0.47 -8.03
C GLN A 78 -30.25 0.94 -8.54
N SER A 79 -31.26 0.08 -8.47
CA SER A 79 -32.59 0.32 -9.04
C SER A 79 -33.38 1.41 -8.32
N GLU A 80 -32.97 1.81 -7.11
CA GLU A 80 -33.79 2.67 -6.24
C GLU A 80 -33.29 4.12 -6.12
N ILE A 81 -32.03 4.40 -6.46
CA ILE A 81 -31.48 5.76 -6.48
C ILE A 81 -30.92 5.97 -7.87
N ALA A 82 -31.61 6.71 -8.72
CA ALA A 82 -31.20 7.04 -10.09
C ALA A 82 -29.92 7.90 -10.17
N ALA A 83 -29.09 7.89 -9.13
CA ALA A 83 -27.70 8.31 -9.21
C ALA A 83 -26.94 7.16 -9.88
N LEU A 84 -26.54 7.35 -11.13
CA LEU A 84 -25.46 6.57 -11.75
C LEU A 84 -24.27 6.59 -10.78
N ALA A 85 -24.15 5.55 -9.95
CA ALA A 85 -23.12 5.49 -8.94
C ALA A 85 -21.79 5.44 -9.67
N MET A 86 -21.06 6.56 -9.66
CA MET A 86 -19.75 6.70 -10.29
C MET A 86 -18.72 5.93 -9.45
N LYS A 87 -18.79 4.61 -9.51
CA LYS A 87 -17.88 3.69 -8.84
C LYS A 87 -16.77 3.31 -9.82
N LYS A 88 -15.53 3.53 -9.40
CA LYS A 88 -14.36 3.12 -10.18
C LYS A 88 -13.44 2.30 -9.29
N SER A 89 -12.92 1.21 -9.83
CA SER A 89 -11.97 0.35 -9.15
C SER A 89 -10.59 0.52 -9.81
N ILE A 90 -9.55 0.62 -9.01
CA ILE A 90 -8.16 0.68 -9.46
C ILE A 90 -7.42 -0.44 -8.76
N THR A 91 -6.89 -1.37 -9.54
CA THR A 91 -6.14 -2.51 -9.02
C THR A 91 -4.68 -2.39 -9.46
N PHE A 92 -3.76 -2.56 -8.52
CA PHE A 92 -2.32 -2.54 -8.79
C PHE A 92 -1.54 -3.27 -7.69
N ASP A 93 -0.32 -3.68 -8.05
CA ASP A 93 0.64 -4.22 -7.10
C ASP A 93 1.57 -3.11 -6.63
N ALA A 94 1.63 -2.91 -5.32
CA ALA A 94 2.48 -1.92 -4.68
C ALA A 94 3.71 -2.59 -4.05
N SER A 95 4.89 -2.04 -4.30
CA SER A 95 6.12 -2.42 -3.59
C SER A 95 6.56 -1.34 -2.63
N TYR A 96 6.93 -1.71 -1.42
CA TYR A 96 7.39 -0.78 -0.39
C TYR A 96 8.36 -1.45 0.58
N PHE A 97 9.15 -0.63 1.28
CA PHE A 97 10.02 -1.11 2.36
C PHE A 97 9.24 -1.23 3.66
N GLN A 98 9.44 -2.33 4.40
CA GLN A 98 8.75 -2.57 5.67
C GLN A 98 8.95 -1.44 6.71
N GLY A 99 10.14 -0.85 6.75
CA GLY A 99 10.42 0.28 7.65
C GLY A 99 9.62 1.54 7.32
N THR A 100 9.40 1.82 6.03
CA THR A 100 8.58 2.94 5.57
C THR A 100 7.11 2.73 5.93
N ALA A 101 6.61 1.49 5.78
CA ALA A 101 5.25 1.14 6.19
C ALA A 101 5.04 1.33 7.69
N ASP A 102 5.97 0.85 8.54
CA ASP A 102 5.88 1.03 10.00
C ASP A 102 5.84 2.51 10.41
N ALA A 103 6.69 3.34 9.80
CA ALA A 103 6.71 4.79 10.06
C ALA A 103 5.36 5.46 9.73
N ILE A 104 4.79 5.13 8.56
CA ILE A 104 3.48 5.66 8.13
C ILE A 104 2.37 5.15 9.05
N THR A 105 2.37 3.86 9.40
CA THR A 105 1.37 3.29 10.32
C THR A 105 1.38 4.00 11.66
N ARG A 106 2.55 4.26 12.25
CA ARG A 106 2.64 5.04 13.50
C ARG A 106 2.08 6.44 13.34
N GLN A 107 2.39 7.13 12.24
CA GLN A 107 1.86 8.45 11.96
C GLN A 107 0.33 8.44 11.84
N LEU A 108 -0.24 7.46 11.13
CA LEU A 108 -1.68 7.31 10.97
C LEU A 108 -2.37 7.07 12.32
N ILE A 109 -1.81 6.19 13.17
CA ILE A 109 -2.33 5.94 14.52
C ILE A 109 -2.35 7.22 15.35
N LEU A 110 -1.27 8.01 15.32
CA LEU A 110 -1.19 9.28 16.04
C LEU A 110 -2.17 10.34 15.49
N SER A 111 -2.40 10.34 14.18
CA SER A 111 -3.31 11.28 13.53
C SER A 111 -4.79 10.98 13.76
N ALA A 112 -5.13 9.73 14.07
CA ALA A 112 -6.50 9.26 14.25
C ALA A 112 -7.09 9.57 15.65
N SER A 113 -6.63 10.63 16.31
CA SER A 113 -7.11 10.98 17.66
C SER A 113 -8.59 11.39 17.63
N VAL A 114 -9.37 10.86 18.58
CA VAL A 114 -10.80 11.11 18.70
C VAL A 114 -11.02 12.41 19.48
N SER A 115 -11.58 13.42 18.82
CA SER A 115 -12.04 14.65 19.47
C SER A 115 -13.52 14.53 19.84
N PHE A 116 -13.85 14.59 21.13
CA PHE A 116 -15.23 14.72 21.60
C PHE A 116 -15.56 16.18 21.85
N GLN A 117 -16.66 16.65 21.29
CA GLN A 117 -17.25 17.94 21.61
C GLN A 117 -18.45 17.70 22.50
N THR A 118 -18.37 18.13 23.76
CA THR A 118 -19.48 18.06 24.70
C THR A 118 -20.27 19.36 24.59
N ASP A 119 -21.41 19.33 23.93
CA ASP A 119 -22.32 20.47 23.93
C ASP A 119 -22.91 20.63 25.33
N ALA A 120 -22.55 21.72 26.01
CA ALA A 120 -23.15 22.08 27.28
C ALA A 120 -24.59 22.52 27.03
N ILE A 121 -25.54 21.71 27.50
CA ILE A 121 -26.96 22.04 27.56
C ILE A 121 -27.13 23.10 28.67
N SER A 122 -27.46 24.34 28.30
CA SER A 122 -27.84 25.42 29.23
C SER A 122 -29.32 25.35 29.57
#